data_AF-A0A959V0C1-F1
#
_entry.id   AF-A0A959V0C1-F1
#
_cell.length_a   1.000
_cell.length_b   1.000
_cell.length_c   1.000
_cell.angle_alpha   90.00
_cell.angle_beta   90.00
_cell.angle_gamma   90.00
#
_symmetry.space_group_name_H-M   'P 1'
#
loop_
_entity.id
_entity.type
_entity.pdbx_description
1 polymer ?
#
loop_
_entity_poly.entity_id
_entity_poly.type
_entity_poly.pdbx_seq_one_letter_code
_entity_poly.pdbx_strand_id
1 'polypeptide(L)' 'MDLSGIGSAQLSFWYHMWGADMGTLSLDVFSGGSWTTDVWTLSGDQGNSWQQAVVSLTP' A
#
# COMPACT_ATOMS: atom_id res chain seq x y z
N MET A 1 5.79 -27.15 3.57
CA MET A 1 5.56 -26.56 2.25
C MET A 1 6.58 -25.45 2.09
N ASP A 2 7.44 -25.56 1.08
CA ASP A 2 8.44 -24.57 0.72
C ASP A 2 7.79 -23.48 -0.15
N LEU A 3 8.03 -22.21 0.16
CA LEU A 3 7.43 -21.03 -0.49
C LEU A 3 8.45 -20.28 -1.36
N SER A 4 9.64 -20.86 -1.60
CA SER A 4 10.74 -20.28 -2.37
C SER A 4 10.44 -19.92 -3.84
N GLY A 5 9.20 -20.10 -4.31
CA GLY A 5 8.72 -19.76 -5.66
C GLY A 5 7.45 -18.92 -5.73
N ILE A 6 6.93 -18.36 -4.63
CA ILE A 6 5.81 -17.40 -4.69
C ILE A 6 6.37 -16.03 -5.08
N GLY A 7 6.60 -15.83 -6.38
CA GLY A 7 7.26 -14.65 -6.96
C GLY A 7 6.49 -13.32 -6.88
N SER A 8 5.53 -13.18 -5.98
CA SER A 8 4.81 -11.91 -5.78
C SER A 8 4.21 -11.83 -4.38
N ALA A 9 4.89 -11.14 -3.46
CA ALA A 9 4.23 -10.65 -2.25
C ALA A 9 3.32 -9.48 -2.63
N GLN A 10 2.07 -9.50 -2.19
CA GLN A 10 1.10 -8.43 -2.44
C GLN A 10 0.39 -8.04 -1.15
N LEU A 11 0.10 -6.75 -0.98
CA LEU A 11 -0.77 -6.23 0.07
C LEU A 11 -2.04 -5.69 -0.57
N SER A 12 -3.18 -6.25 -0.16
CA SER A 12 -4.50 -5.69 -0.50
C SER A 12 -5.13 -5.05 0.73
N PHE A 13 -5.60 -3.81 0.61
CA PHE A 13 -6.26 -3.10 1.70
C PHE A 13 -7.34 -2.17 1.16
N TRP A 14 -8.34 -1.89 2.00
CA TRP A 14 -9.37 -0.91 1.71
C TRP A 14 -9.03 0.43 2.36
N TYR A 15 -9.32 1.53 1.67
CA TYR A 15 -9.16 2.89 2.16
C TYR A 15 -10.39 3.74 1.84
N HIS A 16 -10.60 4.80 2.62
CA HIS A 16 -11.63 5.80 2.40
C HIS A 16 -11.04 7.18 2.69
N MET A 17 -10.83 7.98 1.65
CA MET A 17 -10.16 9.27 1.72
C MET A 17 -11.08 10.32 1.10
N TRP A 18 -11.98 10.91 1.89
CA TRP A 18 -12.94 11.93 1.42
C TRP A 18 -12.83 13.21 2.24
N GLY A 19 -12.71 14.36 1.58
CA GLY A 19 -12.65 15.67 2.23
C GLY A 19 -11.58 16.60 1.63
N ALA A 20 -11.85 17.90 1.65
CA ALA A 20 -10.99 18.92 1.05
C ALA A 20 -9.58 19.00 1.66
N ASP A 21 -9.46 18.71 2.96
CA ASP A 21 -8.20 18.75 3.72
C ASP A 21 -7.60 17.35 3.92
N MET A 22 -7.93 16.40 3.03
CA MET A 22 -7.46 15.03 3.15
C MET A 22 -5.93 14.95 3.01
N GLY A 23 -5.30 14.23 3.94
CA GLY A 23 -3.86 14.05 4.00
C GLY A 23 -3.31 13.00 3.02
N THR A 24 -2.16 12.45 3.36
CA THR A 24 -1.49 11.39 2.60
C THR A 24 -1.53 10.08 3.37
N LEU A 25 -1.86 8.99 2.68
CA LEU A 25 -1.67 7.62 3.13
C LEU A 25 -0.45 7.05 2.40
N SER A 26 0.61 6.72 3.14
CA SER A 26 1.79 6.04 2.61
C SER A 26 1.89 4.62 3.16
N LEU A 27 2.42 3.72 2.34
CA LEU A 27 2.80 2.36 2.68
C LEU A 27 4.32 2.26 2.60
N ASP A 28 4.93 1.82 3.70
CA ASP A 28 6.35 1.51 3.79
C ASP A 28 6.54 0.02 4.09
N VAL A 29 7.63 -0.56 3.60
CA VAL A 29 7.96 -1.97 3.80
C VAL A 29 9.29 -2.09 4.53
N PHE A 30 9.28 -2.79 5.67
CA PHE A 30 10.51 -3.19 6.35
C PHE A 30 10.83 -4.65 6.03
N SER A 31 11.96 -4.89 5.39
CA SER A 31 12.41 -6.24 5.03
C SER A 31 13.93 -6.33 5.02
N GLY A 32 14.48 -7.47 5.43
CA GLY A 32 15.94 -7.69 5.42
C GLY A 32 16.74 -6.69 6.27
N GLY A 33 16.12 -6.07 7.29
CA GLY A 33 16.77 -5.05 8.13
C GLY A 33 16.79 -3.65 7.52
N SER A 34 16.14 -3.42 6.38
CA SER A 34 16.07 -2.12 5.72
C SER A 34 14.62 -1.69 5.46
N TRP A 35 14.38 -0.38 5.51
CA TRP A 35 13.11 0.23 5.09
C TRP A 35 13.14 0.54 3.60
N THR A 36 12.05 0.21 2.92
CA THR A 36 11.68 0.76 1.62
C THR A 36 10.48 1.67 1.86
N THR A 37 10.68 2.97 1.73
CA THR A 37 9.64 3.97 2.00
C THR A 37 8.84 4.27 0.74
N ASP A 38 7.59 4.70 0.91
CA ASP A 38 6.68 5.14 -0.14
C ASP A 38 6.49 4.11 -1.26
N VAL A 39 6.43 2.81 -0.93
CA VAL A 39 6.14 1.76 -1.92
C VAL A 39 4.74 1.91 -2.54
N TRP A 40 3.86 2.62 -1.83
CA TRP A 40 2.60 3.14 -2.34
C TRP A 40 2.25 4.40 -1.56
N THR A 41 1.73 5.40 -2.25
CA THR A 41 1.24 6.63 -1.60
C THR A 41 0.02 7.15 -2.32
N LEU A 42 -0.90 7.73 -1.56
CA LEU A 42 -2.09 8.38 -2.08
C LEU A 42 -2.41 9.61 -1.23
N SER A 43 -2.69 10.73 -1.88
CA SER A 43 -2.93 12.01 -1.21
C SER A 43 -4.23 12.64 -1.67
N GLY A 44 -4.86 13.38 -0.76
CA GLY A 44 -6.05 14.17 -1.08
C GLY A 44 -7.32 13.32 -1.22
N ASP A 45 -8.38 13.97 -1.70
CA ASP A 45 -9.70 13.37 -1.87
C ASP A 45 -9.71 12.31 -2.98
N GLN A 46 -10.22 11.12 -2.64
CA GLN A 46 -10.39 9.96 -3.51
C GLN A 46 -11.87 9.64 -3.74
N GLY A 47 -12.78 10.42 -3.14
CA GLY A 47 -14.22 10.26 -3.22
C GLY A 47 -14.83 9.62 -1.97
N ASN A 48 -16.14 9.83 -1.82
CA ASN A 48 -16.94 9.37 -0.69
C ASN A 48 -17.36 7.90 -0.84
N SER A 49 -16.40 7.01 -1.05
CA SER A 49 -16.62 5.57 -1.14
C SER A 49 -15.35 4.80 -0.77
N TRP A 50 -15.55 3.61 -0.20
CA TRP A 50 -14.45 2.69 0.06
C TRP A 50 -13.85 2.22 -1.24
N GLN A 51 -12.53 2.24 -1.32
CA GLN A 51 -11.74 1.80 -2.46
C GLN A 51 -10.73 0.76 -2.02
N GLN A 52 -10.36 -0.14 -2.94
CA GLN A 52 -9.38 -1.18 -2.67
C GLN A 52 -8.08 -0.87 -3.41
N ALA A 53 -6.97 -0.87 -2.69
CA ALA A 53 -5.63 -0.89 -3.27
C ALA A 53 -5.08 -2.32 -3.23
N VAL A 54 -4.34 -2.69 -4.28
CA VAL A 54 -3.53 -3.90 -4.33
C VAL A 54 -2.13 -3.49 -4.75
N VAL A 55 -1.17 -3.66 -3.85
CA VAL A 55 0.22 -3.21 -4.02
C VAL A 55 1.13 -4.42 -4.10
N SER A 56 1.98 -4.45 -5.12
CA SER A 56 3.06 -5.45 -5.21
C SER A 56 4.23 -5.03 -4.33
N LEU A 57 4.65 -5.93 -3.45
CA LEU A 57 5.75 -5.71 -2.48
C LEU A 57 7.06 -6.35 -2.94
N THR A 58 7.12 -6.84 -4.17
CA THR A 58 8.36 -7.34 -4.77
C THR A 58 9.28 -6.18 -5.10
N PRO A 59 10.58 -6.29 -4.80
CA PRO A 59 11.59 -5.30 -5.20
C PRO A 59 11.64 -5.07 -6.71
#